data_AF-A0A4V3FR07-F1
#
_entry.id   AF-A0A4V3FR07-F1
#
_cell.length_a   1.000
_cell.length_b   1.000
_cell.length_c   1.000
_cell.angle_alpha   90.00
_cell.angle_beta   90.00
_cell.angle_gamma   90.00
#
_symmetry.space_group_name_H-M   'P 1'
#
loop_
_entity.id
_entity.type
_entity.pdbx_description
1 polymer ?
#
loop_
_entity_poly.entity_id
_entity_poly.type
_entity_poly.pdbx_seq_one_letter_code
_entity_poly.pdbx_strand_id
1 'polypeptide(L)'
;MCTDPPYHDDVKYGELSEIFRAWAGLDLARLDGEAVVSADGLDTADYEATLEIAFREMRRVLKPDGHLVLSYANREPTAWAALFGALQAAGFTTIGYQVVHAENDADHAKANRRACNLDVILDLVVADGRPLKRFAPPVSRVGAHEDAFCHMLGTFALRVGNLQDTWRETLKHSITTHPFVDKKKA
;
A
#
# COMPACT_ATOMS: atom_id res chain seq x y z
N MET A 1 9.61 8.55 9.48
CA MET A 1 10.01 8.26 8.08
C MET A 1 8.74 8.23 7.25
N CYS A 2 8.73 8.83 6.07
CA CYS A 2 7.57 8.80 5.17
C CYS A 2 7.98 8.14 3.86
N THR A 3 7.15 7.25 3.32
CA THR A 3 7.43 6.55 2.06
C THR A 3 6.14 6.30 1.28
N ASP A 4 6.26 6.10 -0.02
CA ASP A 4 5.18 5.66 -0.89
C ASP A 4 5.65 4.41 -1.64
N PRO A 5 5.39 3.19 -1.11
CA PRO A 5 5.86 1.97 -1.75
C PRO A 5 5.16 1.77 -3.10
N PRO A 6 5.84 1.15 -4.09
CA PRO A 6 5.30 1.00 -5.44
C PRO A 6 3.93 0.31 -5.43
N TYR A 7 2.96 0.83 -6.17
CA TYR A 7 1.57 0.33 -6.22
C TYR A 7 1.39 -0.96 -7.04
N HIS A 8 2.21 -1.99 -6.81
CA HIS A 8 2.14 -3.27 -7.54
C HIS A 8 2.21 -3.08 -9.08
N ASP A 9 1.14 -3.35 -9.82
CA ASP A 9 1.01 -3.22 -11.28
C ASP A 9 0.26 -1.95 -11.71
N ASP A 10 -0.25 -1.15 -10.76
CA ASP A 10 -1.00 0.08 -11.05
C ASP A 10 -0.10 1.19 -11.60
N VAL A 11 1.19 1.19 -11.26
CA VAL A 11 2.18 2.15 -11.78
C VAL A 11 3.47 1.43 -12.21
N LYS A 12 3.84 1.61 -13.47
CA LYS A 12 5.06 1.01 -14.06
C LYS A 12 6.32 1.83 -13.71
N TYR A 13 6.71 1.84 -12.44
CA TYR A 13 7.88 2.60 -11.98
C TYR A 13 9.18 2.25 -12.72
N GLY A 14 9.40 0.96 -13.01
CA GLY A 14 10.59 0.50 -13.73
C GLY A 14 10.73 1.16 -15.11
N GLU A 15 9.71 1.00 -15.97
CA GLU A 15 9.67 1.60 -17.32
C GLU A 15 9.75 3.14 -17.28
N LEU A 16 9.04 3.78 -16.34
CA LEU A 16 9.06 5.24 -16.20
C LEU A 16 10.42 5.78 -15.75
N SER A 17 11.17 5.00 -14.96
CA SER A 17 12.50 5.38 -14.49
C SER A 17 13.54 5.38 -15.62
N GLU A 18 13.33 4.64 -16.71
CA GLU A 18 14.30 4.48 -17.80
C GLU A 18 14.68 5.81 -18.44
N ILE A 19 13.71 6.70 -18.66
CA ILE A 19 13.95 8.03 -19.25
C ILE A 19 14.85 8.87 -18.34
N PHE A 20 14.60 8.84 -17.03
CA PHE A 20 15.38 9.60 -16.06
C PHE A 20 16.79 9.01 -15.89
N ARG A 21 16.91 7.69 -15.95
CA ARG A 21 18.20 6.99 -15.91
C ARG A 21 19.03 7.27 -17.16
N ALA A 22 18.40 7.27 -18.34
CA ALA A 22 19.04 7.66 -19.60
C ALA A 22 19.59 9.08 -19.54
N TRP A 23 18.79 10.02 -19.01
CA TRP A 23 19.23 11.41 -18.85
C TRP A 23 20.36 11.55 -17.81
N ALA A 24 20.29 10.79 -16.71
CA ALA A 24 21.35 10.75 -15.71
C ALA A 24 22.64 10.05 -16.18
N GLY A 25 22.68 9.49 -17.40
CA GLY A 25 23.81 8.71 -17.91
C GLY A 25 24.02 7.39 -17.15
N LEU A 26 22.97 6.88 -16.51
CA LEU A 26 22.97 5.60 -15.80
C LEU A 26 22.69 4.45 -16.77
N ASP A 27 23.09 3.24 -16.37
CA ASP A 27 22.76 2.02 -17.10
C ASP A 27 21.23 1.89 -17.27
N LEU A 28 20.82 1.37 -18.42
CA LEU A 28 19.43 1.10 -18.79
C LEU A 28 19.06 -0.38 -18.62
N ALA A 29 20.00 -1.23 -18.20
CA ALA A 29 19.70 -2.60 -17.82
C ALA A 29 18.58 -2.64 -16.77
N ARG A 30 17.79 -3.72 -16.79
CA ARG A 30 16.75 -3.96 -15.78
C ARG A 30 17.39 -3.93 -14.39
N LEU A 31 16.80 -3.19 -13.47
CA LEU A 31 17.30 -3.11 -12.09
C LEU A 31 16.94 -4.39 -11.34
N ASP A 32 17.92 -4.92 -10.61
CA ASP A 32 17.72 -6.02 -9.68
C ASP A 32 17.11 -5.49 -8.37
N GLY A 33 16.18 -6.26 -7.79
CA GLY A 33 15.58 -5.94 -6.48
C GLY A 33 14.49 -4.88 -6.49
N GLU A 34 13.85 -4.61 -7.62
CA GLU A 34 12.69 -3.72 -7.69
C GLU A 34 11.41 -4.42 -7.21
N ALA A 35 10.65 -3.74 -6.36
CA ALA A 35 9.30 -4.16 -5.97
C ALA A 35 8.26 -3.69 -7.01
N VAL A 36 8.44 -4.01 -8.29
CA VAL A 36 7.49 -3.61 -9.36
C VAL A 36 6.99 -4.84 -10.10
N VAL A 37 5.69 -5.11 -10.07
CA VAL A 37 5.13 -6.26 -10.80
C VAL A 37 4.98 -5.88 -12.28
N SER A 38 5.84 -6.43 -13.12
CA SER A 38 5.77 -6.32 -14.59
C SER A 38 5.26 -7.62 -15.20
N ALA A 39 4.58 -7.54 -16.35
CA ALA A 39 4.07 -8.70 -17.11
C ALA A 39 5.13 -9.77 -17.42
N ASP A 40 6.41 -9.40 -17.39
CA ASP A 40 7.54 -10.24 -17.76
C ASP A 40 8.31 -10.85 -16.58
N GLY A 41 7.70 -10.95 -15.38
CA GLY A 41 8.13 -11.96 -14.39
C GLY A 41 8.54 -11.49 -13.00
N LEU A 42 7.70 -10.70 -12.31
CA LEU A 42 7.72 -10.68 -10.84
C LEU A 42 6.40 -11.25 -10.34
N ASP A 43 6.46 -12.36 -9.59
CA ASP A 43 5.29 -12.92 -8.90
C ASP A 43 4.94 -12.00 -7.71
N THR A 44 3.69 -11.99 -7.27
CA THR A 44 3.27 -11.28 -6.06
C THR A 44 4.11 -11.71 -4.84
N ALA A 45 4.58 -12.96 -4.81
CA ALA A 45 5.48 -13.45 -3.76
C ALA A 45 6.83 -12.69 -3.75
N ASP A 46 7.40 -12.40 -4.92
CA ASP A 46 8.65 -11.64 -5.03
C ASP A 46 8.44 -10.16 -4.65
N TYR A 47 7.26 -9.61 -4.97
CA TYR A 47 6.85 -8.27 -4.55
C TYR A 47 6.77 -8.15 -3.02
N GLU A 48 6.07 -9.08 -2.36
CA GLU A 48 5.98 -9.10 -0.89
C GLU A 48 7.36 -9.24 -0.23
N ALA A 49 8.20 -10.14 -0.72
CA ALA A 49 9.55 -10.35 -0.19
C ALA A 49 10.42 -9.10 -0.35
N THR A 50 10.30 -8.40 -1.49
CA THR A 50 11.06 -7.16 -1.73
C THR A 50 10.60 -6.04 -0.81
N LEU A 51 9.28 -5.88 -0.61
CA LEU A 51 8.74 -4.95 0.37
C LEU A 51 9.22 -5.27 1.79
N GLU A 52 9.23 -6.55 2.18
CA GLU A 52 9.69 -6.99 3.49
C GLU A 52 11.16 -6.61 3.73
N ILE A 53 12.03 -6.79 2.73
CA ILE A 53 13.43 -6.38 2.79
C ILE A 53 13.54 -4.86 3.00
N ALA A 54 12.80 -4.08 2.21
CA ALA A 54 12.80 -2.62 2.34
C ALA A 54 12.31 -2.18 3.72
N PHE A 55 11.19 -2.72 4.20
CA PHE A 55 10.62 -2.39 5.51
C PHE A 55 11.53 -2.82 6.67
N ARG A 56 12.21 -3.97 6.59
CA ARG A 56 13.22 -4.35 7.60
C ARG A 56 14.34 -3.33 7.68
N GLU A 57 14.77 -2.80 6.56
CA GLU A 57 15.84 -1.83 6.55
C GLU A 57 15.39 -0.46 7.06
N MET A 58 14.18 -0.06 6.70
CA MET A 58 13.51 1.12 7.29
C MET A 58 13.40 0.98 8.81
N ARG A 59 13.04 -0.20 9.32
CA ARG A 59 13.00 -0.48 10.77
C ARG A 59 14.38 -0.36 11.41
N ARG A 60 15.44 -0.90 10.78
CA ARG A 60 16.81 -0.87 11.33
C ARG A 60 17.30 0.54 11.59
N VAL A 61 16.94 1.49 10.72
CA VAL A 61 17.36 2.90 10.81
C VAL A 61 16.37 3.79 11.57
N LEU A 62 15.17 3.29 11.89
CA LEU A 62 14.16 4.04 12.61
C LEU A 62 14.58 4.23 14.07
N LYS A 63 14.32 5.42 14.62
CA LYS A 63 14.52 5.69 16.05
C LYS A 63 13.55 4.83 16.89
N PRO A 64 13.86 4.55 18.17
CA PRO A 64 12.99 3.76 19.04
C PRO A 64 11.55 4.29 19.16
N ASP A 65 11.36 5.61 19.09
CA ASP A 65 10.07 6.31 19.09
C ASP A 65 9.65 6.81 17.69
N GLY A 66 10.33 6.31 16.65
CA GLY A 66 10.08 6.72 15.28
C GLY A 66 8.84 6.06 14.70
N HIS A 67 8.18 6.79 13.82
CA HIS A 67 7.04 6.32 13.06
C HIS A 67 7.45 6.04 11.61
N LEU A 68 6.92 4.97 11.04
CA LEU A 68 6.82 4.75 9.60
C LEU A 68 5.44 5.21 9.14
N VAL A 69 5.41 6.22 8.29
CA VAL A 69 4.18 6.69 7.65
C VAL A 69 4.25 6.31 6.17
N LEU A 70 3.19 5.71 5.64
CA LEU A 70 3.12 5.42 4.21
C LEU A 70 1.78 5.81 3.60
N SER A 71 1.80 6.25 2.35
CA SER A 71 0.60 6.37 1.51
C SER A 71 0.44 5.09 0.70
N TYR A 72 -0.79 4.61 0.50
CA TYR A 72 -1.04 3.49 -0.41
C TYR A 72 -2.48 3.48 -0.94
N ALA A 73 -2.63 3.09 -2.20
CA ALA A 73 -3.89 3.03 -2.93
C ALA A 73 -3.79 1.95 -4.00
N ASN A 74 -4.66 0.95 -3.94
CA ASN A 74 -4.68 -0.13 -4.92
C ASN A 74 -6.06 -0.81 -4.91
N ARG A 75 -6.48 -1.39 -6.04
CA ARG A 75 -7.75 -2.13 -6.13
C ARG A 75 -7.59 -3.63 -6.06
N GLU A 76 -6.36 -4.13 -6.22
CA GLU A 76 -6.03 -5.54 -6.27
C GLU A 76 -5.90 -6.13 -4.85
N PRO A 77 -6.68 -7.17 -4.51
CA PRO A 77 -6.59 -7.82 -3.20
C PRO A 77 -5.20 -8.38 -2.86
N THR A 78 -4.47 -8.87 -3.86
CA THR A 78 -3.13 -9.45 -3.65
C THR A 78 -2.11 -8.38 -3.27
N ALA A 79 -2.22 -7.16 -3.80
CA ALA A 79 -1.34 -6.04 -3.47
C ALA A 79 -1.47 -5.63 -1.99
N TRP A 80 -2.70 -5.51 -1.47
CA TRP A 80 -2.94 -5.23 -0.05
C TRP A 80 -2.49 -6.36 0.86
N ALA A 81 -2.70 -7.62 0.45
CA ALA A 81 -2.19 -8.77 1.18
C ALA A 81 -0.65 -8.79 1.23
N ALA A 82 0.03 -8.48 0.12
CA ALA A 82 1.47 -8.37 0.10
C ALA A 82 1.99 -7.25 1.01
N LEU A 83 1.39 -6.05 0.94
CA LEU A 83 1.77 -4.92 1.80
C LEU A 83 1.63 -5.24 3.29
N PHE A 84 0.47 -5.76 3.71
CA PHE A 84 0.23 -6.07 5.13
C PHE A 84 1.09 -7.24 5.62
N GLY A 85 1.36 -8.21 4.76
CA GLY A 85 2.26 -9.33 5.04
C GLY A 85 3.68 -8.85 5.28
N ALA A 86 4.21 -8.04 4.36
CA ALA A 86 5.54 -7.46 4.45
C ALA A 86 5.73 -6.55 5.68
N LEU A 87 4.75 -5.68 5.98
CA LEU A 87 4.80 -4.81 7.16
C LEU A 87 4.82 -5.62 8.47
N GLN A 88 3.98 -6.65 8.56
CA GLN A 88 3.95 -7.53 9.73
C GLN A 88 5.25 -8.34 9.86
N ALA A 89 5.77 -8.90 8.76
CA ALA A 89 7.00 -9.69 8.75
C ALA A 89 8.26 -8.85 9.05
N ALA A 90 8.23 -7.55 8.73
CA ALA A 90 9.23 -6.57 9.15
C ALA A 90 9.05 -6.13 10.62
N GLY A 91 7.98 -6.56 11.29
CA GLY A 91 7.71 -6.32 12.71
C GLY A 91 7.04 -4.98 13.03
N PHE A 92 6.47 -4.30 12.04
CA PHE A 92 5.71 -3.07 12.28
C PHE A 92 4.33 -3.38 12.87
N THR A 93 3.81 -2.42 13.64
CA THR A 93 2.45 -2.42 14.17
C THR A 93 1.76 -1.14 13.74
N THR A 94 0.61 -1.26 13.09
CA THR A 94 -0.18 -0.09 12.70
C THR A 94 -0.90 0.46 13.93
N ILE A 95 -0.72 1.75 14.18
CA ILE A 95 -1.39 2.47 15.26
C ILE A 95 -2.42 3.47 14.74
N GLY A 96 -2.34 3.86 13.48
CA GLY A 96 -3.40 4.67 12.90
C GLY A 96 -3.48 4.63 11.39
N TYR A 97 -4.54 5.22 10.88
CA TYR A 97 -4.66 5.52 9.46
C TYR A 97 -5.38 6.84 9.24
N GLN A 98 -5.32 7.37 8.02
CA GLN A 98 -6.14 8.49 7.55
C GLN A 98 -6.49 8.25 6.08
N VAL A 99 -7.67 8.70 5.65
CA VAL A 99 -8.05 8.71 4.24
C VAL A 99 -7.84 10.12 3.68
N VAL A 100 -7.09 10.23 2.59
CA VAL A 100 -6.74 11.52 1.97
C VAL A 100 -7.09 11.50 0.49
N HIS A 101 -7.58 12.62 -0.02
CA HIS A 101 -7.81 12.81 -1.44
C HIS A 101 -6.47 13.11 -2.13
N ALA A 102 -6.04 12.21 -3.01
CA ALA A 102 -4.69 12.24 -3.57
C ALA A 102 -4.62 12.94 -4.94
N GLU A 103 -5.67 12.87 -5.76
CA GLU A 103 -5.68 13.46 -7.12
C GLU A 103 -6.76 14.54 -7.30
N ASN A 104 -6.72 15.30 -8.40
CA ASN A 104 -7.70 16.33 -8.74
C ASN A 104 -8.52 15.85 -9.95
N ASP A 105 -9.85 15.90 -9.87
CA ASP A 105 -10.80 15.39 -10.89
C ASP A 105 -10.70 16.06 -12.28
N ALA A 106 -9.80 17.03 -12.47
CA ALA A 106 -9.69 17.86 -13.65
C ALA A 106 -8.76 17.30 -14.76
N ASP A 107 -8.14 16.13 -14.59
CA ASP A 107 -7.17 15.62 -15.56
C ASP A 107 -7.84 14.78 -16.66
N HIS A 108 -8.08 15.40 -17.82
CA HIS A 108 -8.74 14.80 -18.97
C HIS A 108 -7.96 13.61 -19.58
N ALA A 109 -6.66 13.46 -19.24
CA ALA A 109 -5.80 12.39 -19.75
C ALA A 109 -6.11 11.00 -19.17
N LYS A 110 -6.96 10.90 -18.13
CA LYS A 110 -7.23 9.65 -17.41
C LYS A 110 -8.69 9.17 -17.45
N ALA A 111 -9.55 9.81 -18.25
CA ALA A 111 -10.90 9.30 -18.49
C ALA A 111 -10.82 7.81 -18.94
N ASN A 112 -11.48 6.91 -18.19
CA ASN A 112 -11.47 5.44 -18.30
C ASN A 112 -10.33 4.64 -17.64
N ARG A 113 -9.41 5.22 -16.85
CA ARG A 113 -8.46 4.41 -16.04
C ARG A 113 -9.03 4.09 -14.65
N ARG A 114 -8.76 2.89 -14.13
CA ARG A 114 -9.18 2.41 -12.80
C ARG A 114 -8.42 3.12 -11.65
N ALA A 115 -8.29 4.44 -11.71
CA ALA A 115 -7.57 5.21 -10.71
C ALA A 115 -8.32 5.18 -9.37
N CYS A 116 -7.56 5.13 -8.28
CA CYS A 116 -8.03 5.48 -6.95
C CYS A 116 -7.84 6.99 -6.79
N ASN A 117 -8.90 7.70 -6.43
CA ASN A 117 -8.86 9.12 -6.09
C ASN A 117 -8.46 9.33 -4.61
N LEU A 118 -8.62 8.28 -3.79
CA LEU A 118 -8.31 8.29 -2.37
C LEU A 118 -7.12 7.39 -2.04
N ASP A 119 -6.26 7.91 -1.18
CA ASP A 119 -5.16 7.19 -0.56
C ASP A 119 -5.47 6.84 0.89
N VAL A 120 -4.96 5.70 1.35
CA VAL A 120 -4.91 5.36 2.77
C VAL A 120 -3.51 5.64 3.28
N ILE A 121 -3.39 6.66 4.13
CA ILE A 121 -2.17 6.92 4.89
C ILE A 121 -2.16 6.02 6.12
N LEU A 122 -1.12 5.22 6.31
CA LEU A 122 -0.92 4.39 7.49
C LEU A 122 0.16 4.97 8.40
N ASP A 123 -0.06 4.93 9.71
CA ASP A 123 0.91 5.27 10.74
C ASP A 123 1.30 4.01 11.52
N LEU A 124 2.57 3.62 11.42
CA LEU A 124 3.12 2.41 11.99
C LEU A 124 4.31 2.69 12.90
N VAL A 125 4.46 1.86 13.92
CA VAL A 125 5.57 1.92 14.89
C VAL A 125 6.15 0.53 15.13
N VAL A 126 7.30 0.48 15.80
CA VAL A 126 7.84 -0.74 16.38
C VAL A 126 7.30 -0.88 17.80
N ALA A 127 6.48 -1.91 18.05
CA ALA A 127 5.99 -2.17 19.40
C ALA A 127 7.14 -2.61 20.33
N ASP A 128 7.27 -1.97 21.48
CA ASP A 128 8.31 -2.24 22.48
C ASP A 128 7.75 -2.52 23.89
N GLY A 129 6.45 -2.85 23.96
CA GLY A 129 5.73 -3.13 25.20
C GLY A 129 5.07 -1.91 25.85
N ARG A 130 5.37 -0.68 25.39
CA ARG A 130 4.64 0.51 25.83
C ARG A 130 3.20 0.54 25.30
N PRO A 131 2.24 1.13 26.03
CA PRO A 131 0.88 1.31 25.53
C PRO A 131 0.88 2.17 24.26
N LEU A 132 0.33 1.63 23.17
CA LEU A 132 0.22 2.33 21.90
C LEU A 132 -1.14 3.04 21.80
N LYS A 133 -1.13 4.36 21.64
CA LYS A 133 -2.34 5.13 21.34
C LYS A 133 -2.74 4.88 19.89
N ARG A 134 -3.94 4.35 19.67
CA ARG A 134 -4.47 4.13 18.33
C ARG A 134 -5.33 5.29 17.83
N PHE A 135 -5.33 5.51 16.53
CA PHE A 135 -6.14 6.52 15.85
C PHE A 135 -6.90 5.90 14.66
N ALA A 136 -8.16 6.25 14.50
CA ALA A 136 -8.93 6.00 13.29
C ALA A 136 -9.77 7.24 12.99
N PRO A 137 -9.86 7.67 11.73
CA PRO A 137 -10.67 8.82 11.36
C PRO A 137 -12.16 8.51 11.50
N PRO A 138 -12.98 9.52 11.80
CA PRO A 138 -14.43 9.34 11.80
C PRO A 138 -14.91 8.96 10.40
N VAL A 139 -15.75 7.93 10.30
CA VAL A 139 -16.33 7.48 9.03
C VAL A 139 -17.47 8.43 8.64
N SER A 140 -17.36 9.06 7.47
CA SER A 140 -18.43 9.89 6.93
C SER A 140 -19.56 9.00 6.37
N ARG A 141 -20.77 9.12 6.91
CA ARG A 141 -21.94 8.32 6.45
C ARG A 141 -22.40 8.64 5.01
N VAL A 142 -21.83 9.67 4.38
CA VAL A 142 -22.18 10.18 3.05
C VAL A 142 -21.04 9.91 2.04
N GLY A 143 -20.02 9.12 2.43
CA GLY A 143 -18.88 8.81 1.57
C GLY A 143 -19.27 8.04 0.30
N ALA A 144 -18.61 8.36 -0.81
CA ALA A 144 -18.67 7.56 -2.03
C ALA A 144 -18.19 6.11 -1.75
N HIS A 145 -18.51 5.14 -2.62
CA HIS A 145 -18.09 3.74 -2.44
C HIS A 145 -16.58 3.58 -2.22
N GLU A 146 -15.77 4.49 -2.76
CA GLU A 146 -14.32 4.52 -2.55
C GLU A 146 -13.91 4.90 -1.12
N ASP A 147 -14.57 5.89 -0.50
CA ASP A 147 -14.31 6.29 0.88
C ASP A 147 -14.57 5.13 1.85
N ALA A 148 -15.69 4.42 1.66
CA ALA A 148 -16.01 3.21 2.41
C ALA A 148 -14.96 2.09 2.21
N PHE A 149 -14.42 1.96 0.99
CA PHE A 149 -13.36 1.00 0.68
C PHE A 149 -12.07 1.32 1.44
N CYS A 150 -11.63 2.58 1.40
CA CYS A 150 -10.44 3.06 2.10
C CYS A 150 -10.57 2.91 3.62
N HIS A 151 -11.75 3.20 4.19
CA HIS A 151 -12.02 2.97 5.61
C HIS A 151 -12.01 1.48 6.00
N MET A 152 -12.53 0.60 5.14
CA MET A 152 -12.46 -0.84 5.36
C MET A 152 -11.00 -1.31 5.40
N LEU A 153 -10.18 -0.88 4.44
CA LEU A 153 -8.75 -1.19 4.37
C LEU A 153 -7.97 -0.63 5.57
N GLY A 154 -8.18 0.64 5.93
CA GLY A 154 -7.53 1.25 7.08
C GLY A 154 -7.90 0.58 8.41
N THR A 155 -9.18 0.20 8.57
CA THR A 155 -9.63 -0.57 9.73
C THR A 155 -8.98 -1.95 9.78
N PHE A 156 -8.81 -2.61 8.62
CA PHE A 156 -8.07 -3.86 8.55
C PHE A 156 -6.58 -3.67 8.87
N ALA A 157 -5.98 -2.58 8.39
CA ALA A 157 -4.57 -2.26 8.61
C ALA A 157 -4.23 -2.11 10.10
N LEU A 158 -5.15 -1.66 10.95
CA LEU A 158 -4.99 -1.61 12.42
C LEU A 158 -4.76 -2.99 13.08
N ARG A 159 -4.93 -4.08 12.33
CA ARG A 159 -4.63 -5.45 12.76
C ARG A 159 -3.19 -5.87 12.47
N VAL A 160 -2.48 -5.15 11.59
CA VAL A 160 -1.04 -5.39 11.28
C VAL A 160 -0.23 -5.29 12.58
N GLY A 161 0.60 -6.31 12.83
CA GLY A 161 1.30 -6.54 14.09
C GLY A 161 0.64 -7.61 14.96
N ASN A 162 -0.58 -8.04 14.60
CA ASN A 162 -1.31 -9.15 15.23
C ASN A 162 -2.26 -9.84 14.23
N LEU A 163 -1.90 -9.90 12.93
CA LEU A 163 -2.64 -10.68 11.94
C LEU A 163 -2.38 -12.17 12.21
N GLN A 164 -3.46 -12.92 12.38
CA GLN A 164 -3.47 -14.36 12.70
C GLN A 164 -3.91 -15.18 11.50
N ASP A 165 -3.85 -16.51 11.59
CA ASP A 165 -4.23 -17.45 10.53
C ASP A 165 -5.54 -17.05 9.83
N THR A 166 -5.60 -17.21 8.51
CA THR A 166 -6.74 -16.87 7.61
C THR A 166 -7.00 -15.38 7.33
N TRP A 167 -6.12 -14.48 7.81
CA TRP A 167 -6.29 -13.05 7.56
C TRP A 167 -6.23 -12.66 6.07
N ARG A 168 -5.42 -13.36 5.27
CA ARG A 168 -5.26 -13.06 3.83
C ARG A 168 -6.54 -13.35 3.08
N GLU A 169 -7.17 -14.47 3.37
CA GLU A 169 -8.42 -14.96 2.78
C GLU A 169 -9.55 -14.01 3.16
N THR A 170 -9.60 -13.61 4.44
CA THR A 170 -10.57 -12.62 4.93
C THR A 170 -10.41 -11.29 4.21
N LEU A 171 -9.18 -10.75 4.14
CA LEU A 171 -8.90 -9.49 3.45
C LEU A 171 -9.28 -9.56 1.97
N LYS A 172 -8.83 -10.63 1.29
CA LYS A 172 -9.10 -10.83 -0.14
C LYS A 172 -10.59 -10.87 -0.41
N HIS A 173 -11.34 -11.63 0.39
CA HIS A 173 -12.79 -11.69 0.29
C HIS A 173 -13.42 -10.31 0.49
N SER A 174 -13.06 -9.58 1.55
CA SER A 174 -13.59 -8.23 1.82
C SER A 174 -13.33 -7.23 0.70
N ILE A 175 -12.15 -7.28 0.06
CA ILE A 175 -11.80 -6.42 -1.08
C ILE A 175 -12.61 -6.82 -2.32
N THR A 176 -12.63 -8.11 -2.67
CA THR A 176 -13.30 -8.60 -3.88
C THR A 176 -14.81 -8.38 -3.85
N THR A 177 -15.45 -8.51 -2.69
CA THR A 177 -16.90 -8.28 -2.56
C THR A 177 -17.26 -6.80 -2.37
N HIS A 178 -16.27 -5.89 -2.31
CA HIS A 178 -16.56 -4.49 -2.05
C HIS A 178 -17.18 -3.80 -3.28
N PRO A 179 -18.28 -3.03 -3.15
CA PRO A 179 -18.95 -2.39 -4.28
C PRO A 179 -18.07 -1.45 -5.12
N PHE A 180 -17.02 -0.89 -4.51
CA PHE A 180 -16.03 -0.08 -5.23
C PHE A 180 -15.28 -0.89 -6.27
N VAL A 181 -14.86 -2.11 -5.92
CA VAL A 181 -14.06 -3.02 -6.76
C VAL A 181 -14.94 -3.75 -7.79
N ASP A 182 -16.17 -4.11 -7.41
CA ASP A 182 -17.09 -4.95 -8.18
C ASP A 182 -17.75 -4.26 -9.39
N LYS A 183 -17.50 -2.96 -9.62
CA LYS A 183 -17.94 -2.24 -10.84
C LYS A 183 -17.26 -2.71 -12.15
N LYS A 184 -16.81 -3.96 -12.22
CA LYS A 184 -16.31 -4.64 -13.43
C LYS A 184 -17.44 -5.15 -14.36
N LYS A 185 -18.73 -4.84 -14.13
CA LYS A 185 -19.86 -5.34 -14.95
C LYS A 185 -20.95 -4.31 -15.31
N ALA A 186 -20.61 -3.06 -15.58
CA ALA A 186 -21.53 -2.13 -16.26
C ALA A 186 -20.79 -1.40 -17.38
#